data_AF-A0A947JCH8-F1
#
_entry.id   AF-A0A947JCH8-F1
#
_cell.length_a   1.000
_cell.length_b   1.000
_cell.length_c   1.000
_cell.angle_alpha   90.00
_cell.angle_beta   90.00
_cell.angle_gamma   90.00
#
_symmetry.space_group_name_H-M   'P 1'
#
loop_
_entity.id
_entity.type
_entity.pdbx_description
1 polymer ?
#
loop_
_entity_poly.entity_id
_entity_poly.type
_entity_poly.pdbx_seq_one_letter_code
_entity_poly.pdbx_strand_id
1 'polypeptide(L)'
;YELFQLRSKRSMIDSIDVQILDILQNDGRIQRNRIAEKVGVSKKQAEDMLDAFENITIEALKQGQEVTLTGFGTFSAKVRSARGGVNPQNPSERIQIPEVTVPKFKAGKALKDSLKNKE
;
A
#
# COMPACT_ATOMS: atom_id res chain seq x y z
N TYR A 1 26.48 2.45 34.37
CA TYR A 1 26.61 1.95 32.98
C TYR A 1 25.36 1.19 32.52
N GLU A 2 24.84 0.22 33.28
CA GLU A 2 23.62 -0.51 32.89
C GLU A 2 22.37 0.37 32.73
N LEU A 3 22.17 1.38 33.60
CA LEU A 3 21.07 2.35 33.49
C LEU A 3 21.12 3.23 32.23
N PHE A 4 22.31 3.47 31.68
CA PHE A 4 22.48 4.22 30.42
C PHE A 4 22.11 3.34 29.22
N GLN A 5 22.48 2.05 29.26
CA GLN A 5 22.06 1.07 28.26
C GLN A 5 20.54 0.80 28.30
N LEU A 6 19.93 0.81 29.49
CA LEU A 6 18.48 0.73 29.66
C LEU A 6 17.74 1.97 29.15
N ARG A 7 18.27 3.18 29.34
CA ARG A 7 17.71 4.41 28.74
C ARG A 7 17.84 4.42 27.21
N SER A 8 18.97 3.97 26.67
CA SER A 8 19.18 3.83 25.23
C SER A 8 18.18 2.84 24.61
N LYS A 9 18.06 1.65 25.21
CA LYS A 9 17.05 0.64 24.81
C LYS A 9 15.61 1.14 24.95
N ARG A 10 15.29 1.92 25.99
CA ARG A 10 13.95 2.49 26.20
C ARG A 10 13.59 3.54 25.15
N SER A 11 14.53 4.40 24.73
CA SER A 11 14.28 5.34 23.62
C SER A 11 14.06 4.63 22.27
N MET A 12 14.70 3.47 22.07
CA MET A 12 14.54 2.65 20.88
C MET A 12 13.18 1.93 20.86
N ILE A 13 12.72 1.49 22.04
CA ILE A 13 11.39 0.89 22.23
C ILE A 13 10.29 1.94 22.06
N ASP A 14 10.44 3.14 22.64
CA ASP A 14 9.49 4.25 22.48
C ASP A 14 9.40 4.71 21.01
N SER A 15 10.49 4.69 20.24
CA SER A 15 10.48 5.04 18.82
C SER A 15 9.72 4.03 17.94
N ILE A 16 9.75 2.74 18.29
CA ILE A 16 9.02 1.69 17.55
C ILE A 16 7.54 1.77 17.91
N ASP A 17 7.21 1.98 19.18
CA ASP A 17 5.83 2.09 19.66
C ASP A 17 5.14 3.34 19.09
N VAL A 18 5.82 4.49 18.99
CA VAL A 18 5.27 5.71 18.34
C VAL A 18 4.99 5.48 16.86
N GLN A 19 5.90 4.80 16.13
CA GLN A 19 5.68 4.50 14.70
C GLN A 19 4.50 3.55 14.48
N ILE A 20 4.27 2.60 15.39
CA ILE A 20 3.13 1.67 15.33
C ILE A 20 1.84 2.38 15.72
N LEU A 21 1.84 3.21 16.77
CA LEU A 21 0.70 4.04 17.17
C LEU A 21 0.26 4.98 16.04
N ASP A 22 1.19 5.60 15.34
CA ASP A 22 0.92 6.45 14.17
C ASP A 22 0.24 5.68 13.02
N ILE A 23 0.61 4.42 12.78
CA ILE A 23 -0.04 3.57 11.76
C ILE A 23 -1.46 3.19 12.19
N LEU A 24 -1.64 2.84 13.46
CA LEU A 24 -2.94 2.42 14.01
C LEU A 24 -3.94 3.59 14.11
N GLN A 25 -3.47 4.80 14.39
CA GLN A 25 -4.31 6.00 14.45
C GLN A 25 -4.80 6.49 13.08
N ASN A 26 -4.32 5.92 11.97
CA ASN A 26 -4.63 6.38 10.61
C ASN A 26 -5.27 5.29 9.72
N ASP A 27 -5.80 4.21 10.29
CA ASP A 27 -6.40 3.06 9.60
C ASP A 27 -5.52 2.47 8.46
N GLY A 28 -4.18 2.54 8.57
CA GLY A 28 -3.27 2.05 7.54
C GLY A 28 -3.11 2.96 6.31
N ARG A 29 -3.52 4.23 6.39
CA ARG A 29 -3.26 5.24 5.33
C ARG A 29 -1.79 5.66 5.33
N ILE A 30 -1.28 6.00 4.14
CA ILE A 30 0.04 6.60 3.99
C ILE A 30 0.02 8.00 4.62
N GLN A 31 0.92 8.27 5.57
CA GLN A 31 1.04 9.59 6.17
C GLN A 31 2.04 10.46 5.40
N ARG A 32 1.55 11.58 4.88
CA ARG A 32 2.38 12.58 4.18
C ARG A 32 3.48 13.17 5.08
N ASN A 33 3.21 13.33 6.38
CA ASN A 33 4.21 13.76 7.36
C ASN A 33 5.38 12.79 7.46
N ARG A 34 5.11 11.47 7.48
CA ARG A 34 6.17 10.46 7.54
C ARG A 34 7.02 10.45 6.28
N ILE A 35 6.43 10.72 5.11
CA ILE A 35 7.18 10.89 3.86
C ILE A 35 8.04 12.16 3.95
N ALA A 36 7.45 13.28 4.37
CA ALA A 36 8.13 14.55 4.54
C ALA A 36 9.36 14.44 5.45
N GLU A 37 9.21 13.84 6.63
CA GLU A 37 10.28 13.61 7.60
C GLU A 37 11.38 12.70 7.05
N LYS A 38 11.01 11.58 6.40
CA LYS A 38 12.00 10.63 5.87
C LYS A 38 12.82 11.16 4.70
N VAL A 39 12.22 12.02 3.87
CA VAL A 39 12.86 12.56 2.66
C VAL A 39 13.43 13.96 2.90
N GLY A 40 13.10 14.60 4.03
CA GLY A 40 13.55 15.96 4.37
C GLY A 40 12.86 17.05 3.54
N VAL A 41 11.61 16.82 3.14
CA VAL A 41 10.82 17.77 2.33
C VAL A 41 9.69 18.38 3.15
N SER A 42 9.07 19.45 2.67
CA SER A 42 7.88 20.00 3.32
C SER A 42 6.70 19.03 3.21
N LYS A 43 5.76 19.10 4.16
CA LYS A 43 4.51 18.33 4.10
C LYS A 43 3.76 18.52 2.77
N LYS A 44 3.75 19.75 2.26
CA LYS A 44 3.12 20.09 0.97
C LYS A 44 3.81 19.36 -0.19
N GLN A 45 5.14 19.37 -0.23
CA GLN A 45 5.86 18.61 -1.26
C GLN A 45 5.59 17.10 -1.16
N ALA A 46 5.51 16.54 0.06
CA ALA A 46 5.16 15.13 0.23
C ALA A 46 3.73 14.81 -0.21
N GLU A 47 2.79 15.76 -0.05
CA GLU A 47 1.43 15.68 -0.60
C GLU A 47 1.45 15.66 -2.12
N ASP A 48 2.08 16.67 -2.73
CA ASP A 48 2.18 16.82 -4.19
C ASP A 48 2.84 15.58 -4.83
N MET A 49 3.87 15.01 -4.19
CA MET A 49 4.55 13.80 -4.66
C MET A 49 3.67 12.56 -4.61
N LEU A 50 2.88 12.38 -3.55
CA LEU A 50 1.98 11.25 -3.40
C LEU A 50 0.84 11.34 -4.43
N ASP A 51 0.24 12.52 -4.56
CA ASP A 51 -0.84 12.77 -5.51
C ASP A 51 -0.36 12.57 -6.96
N ALA A 52 0.86 13.04 -7.29
CA ALA A 52 1.47 12.80 -8.59
C ALA A 52 1.71 11.30 -8.86
N PHE A 53 2.21 10.56 -7.87
CA PHE A 53 2.42 9.11 -7.99
C PHE A 53 1.11 8.35 -8.25
N GLU A 54 0.04 8.69 -7.52
CA GLU A 54 -1.28 8.09 -7.71
C GLU A 54 -1.82 8.36 -9.11
N ASN A 55 -1.74 9.61 -9.58
CA ASN A 55 -2.20 10.01 -10.91
C ASN A 55 -1.43 9.30 -12.02
N ILE A 56 -0.10 9.27 -11.96
CA ILE A 56 0.74 8.55 -12.95
C ILE A 56 0.36 7.07 -12.98
N THR A 57 0.13 6.46 -11.81
CA THR A 57 -0.24 5.05 -11.74
C THR A 57 -1.62 4.81 -12.37
N ILE A 58 -2.60 5.66 -12.07
CA ILE A 58 -3.95 5.55 -12.65
C ILE A 58 -3.91 5.70 -14.18
N GLU A 59 -3.16 6.69 -14.68
CA GLU A 59 -3.04 6.94 -16.13
C GLU A 59 -2.38 5.77 -16.85
N ALA A 60 -1.27 5.26 -16.33
CA ALA A 60 -0.59 4.09 -16.89
C ALA A 60 -1.53 2.86 -16.94
N LEU A 61 -2.24 2.58 -15.84
CA LEU A 61 -3.17 1.46 -15.78
C LEU A 61 -4.36 1.61 -16.74
N LYS A 62 -4.88 2.83 -16.93
CA LYS A 62 -5.93 3.12 -17.93
C LYS A 62 -5.46 2.84 -19.36
N GLN A 63 -4.18 3.06 -19.63
CA GLN A 63 -3.55 2.76 -20.93
C GLN A 63 -3.18 1.28 -21.10
N GLY A 64 -3.49 0.42 -20.11
CA GLY A 64 -3.12 -0.99 -20.12
C GLY A 64 -1.64 -1.25 -19.85
N GLN A 65 -0.90 -0.23 -19.41
CA GLN A 65 0.50 -0.35 -19.03
C GLN A 65 0.63 -0.89 -17.60
N GLU A 66 1.82 -1.40 -17.27
CA GLU A 66 2.16 -1.83 -15.92
C GLU A 66 3.08 -0.81 -15.25
N VAL A 67 2.88 -0.59 -13.95
CA VAL A 67 3.76 0.25 -13.13
C VAL A 67 4.51 -0.63 -12.16
N THR A 68 5.83 -0.74 -12.34
CA THR A 68 6.68 -1.56 -11.49
C THR A 68 7.48 -0.68 -10.53
N LEU A 69 7.31 -0.95 -9.24
CA LEU A 69 8.14 -0.43 -8.16
C LEU A 69 9.18 -1.49 -7.81
N THR A 70 10.42 -1.32 -8.26
CA THR A 70 11.51 -2.28 -8.07
C THR A 70 11.63 -2.70 -6.60
N GLY A 71 11.62 -4.02 -6.37
CA GLY A 71 11.65 -4.60 -5.02
C GLY A 71 10.29 -4.67 -4.32
N PHE A 72 9.40 -3.69 -4.52
CA PHE A 72 8.12 -3.60 -3.83
C PHE A 72 7.01 -4.40 -4.52
N GLY A 73 6.80 -4.19 -5.83
CA GLY A 73 5.77 -4.89 -6.59
C GLY A 73 5.37 -4.20 -7.88
N THR A 74 4.37 -4.76 -8.55
CA THR A 74 3.88 -4.29 -9.85
C THR A 74 2.37 -4.09 -9.81
N PHE A 75 1.92 -2.93 -10.27
CA PHE A 75 0.53 -2.64 -10.56
C PHE A 75 0.24 -2.94 -12.03
N SER A 76 -0.87 -3.60 -12.29
CA SER A 76 -1.29 -4.01 -13.64
C SER A 76 -2.80 -3.91 -13.76
N ALA A 77 -3.30 -3.68 -14.97
CA ALA A 77 -4.71 -3.77 -15.28
C ALA A 77 -5.01 -5.18 -15.82
N LYS A 78 -5.97 -5.89 -15.22
CA LYS A 78 -6.37 -7.22 -15.67
C LYS A 78 -7.83 -7.21 -16.12
N VAL A 79 -8.06 -7.70 -17.33
CA VAL A 79 -9.42 -7.96 -17.81
C VAL A 79 -9.99 -9.17 -17.08
N ARG A 80 -11.14 -9.00 -16.43
CA ARG A 80 -11.97 -10.10 -15.91
C ARG A 80 -13.09 -10.34 -16.90
N SER A 81 -13.02 -11.47 -17.60
CA SER A 81 -14.01 -11.87 -18.59
C SER A 81 -15.42 -11.92 -18.01
N ALA A 82 -16.39 -11.68 -18.90
CA ALA A 82 -17.80 -11.79 -18.56
C ALA A 82 -18.11 -13.21 -18.04
N ARG A 83 -18.96 -13.29 -17.01
CA ARG A 83 -19.35 -14.56 -16.39
C ARG A 83 -20.78 -14.51 -15.90
N GLY A 84 -21.43 -15.67 -15.81
CA GLY A 84 -22.70 -15.80 -15.11
C GLY A 84 -22.52 -15.64 -13.61
N GLY A 85 -23.52 -15.06 -12.95
CA GLY A 85 -23.64 -14.95 -11.50
C GLY A 85 -25.09 -15.11 -11.06
N VAL A 86 -25.30 -14.99 -9.75
CA VAL A 86 -26.64 -14.96 -9.13
C VAL A 86 -26.85 -13.62 -8.45
N ASN A 87 -28.08 -13.12 -8.49
CA ASN A 87 -28.44 -11.93 -7.73
C ASN A 87 -28.32 -12.24 -6.22
N PRO A 88 -27.49 -11.53 -5.44
CA PRO A 88 -27.36 -11.78 -4.01
C PRO A 88 -28.66 -11.62 -3.23
N GLN A 89 -29.59 -10.79 -3.75
CA GLN A 89 -30.90 -10.56 -3.14
C GLN A 89 -31.96 -11.59 -3.58
N ASN A 90 -31.78 -12.23 -4.74
CA ASN A 90 -32.65 -13.27 -5.25
C ASN A 90 -31.83 -14.40 -5.91
N PRO A 91 -31.44 -15.43 -5.14
CA PRO A 91 -30.56 -16.49 -5.62
C PRO A 91 -31.09 -17.29 -6.82
N SER A 92 -32.40 -17.25 -7.08
CA SER A 92 -33.04 -17.90 -8.22
C SER A 92 -32.87 -17.14 -9.54
N GLU A 93 -32.46 -15.88 -9.47
CA GLU A 93 -32.27 -15.01 -10.62
C GLU A 93 -30.81 -15.08 -11.11
N ARG A 94 -30.62 -15.54 -12.35
CA ARG A 94 -29.32 -15.55 -13.01
C ARG A 94 -29.03 -14.19 -13.65
N ILE A 95 -27.86 -13.64 -13.35
CA ILE A 95 -27.40 -12.37 -13.91
C ILE A 95 -26.13 -12.58 -14.74
N GLN A 96 -25.97 -11.78 -15.80
CA GLN A 96 -24.72 -11.70 -16.54
C GLN A 96 -23.86 -10.59 -15.94
N ILE A 97 -22.66 -10.93 -15.49
CA ILE A 97 -21.66 -9.96 -15.04
C ILE A 97 -20.81 -9.60 -16.26
N PRO A 98 -20.82 -8.33 -16.71
CA PRO A 98 -20.08 -7.91 -17.90
C PRO A 98 -18.57 -8.05 -17.69
N GLU A 99 -17.84 -8.02 -18.80
CA GLU A 99 -16.38 -7.92 -18.77
C GLU A 99 -15.98 -6.58 -18.13
N VAL A 100 -15.02 -6.65 -17.20
CA VAL A 100 -14.52 -5.46 -16.50
C VAL A 100 -13.01 -5.53 -16.33
N THR A 101 -12.35 -4.41 -16.57
CA THR A 101 -10.94 -4.22 -16.22
C THR A 101 -10.81 -3.89 -14.75
N VAL A 102 -9.91 -4.56 -14.05
CA VAL A 102 -9.62 -4.28 -12.63
C VAL A 102 -8.14 -4.09 -12.36
N PRO A 103 -7.80 -3.24 -11.37
CA PRO A 103 -6.44 -3.15 -10.90
C PRO A 103 -6.02 -4.45 -10.21
N LYS A 104 -4.76 -4.80 -10.38
CA LYS A 104 -4.11 -5.92 -9.70
C LYS A 104 -2.74 -5.47 -9.23
N PHE A 105 -2.43 -5.72 -7.97
CA PHE A 105 -1.10 -5.56 -7.41
C PHE A 105 -0.44 -6.94 -7.22
N LYS A 106 0.80 -7.08 -7.71
CA LYS A 106 1.65 -8.24 -7.48
C LYS A 106 2.81 -7.83 -6.58
N ALA A 107 2.81 -8.33 -5.34
CA ALA A 107 3.89 -8.10 -4.40
C ALA A 107 5.23 -8.67 -4.92
N GLY A 108 6.25 -7.83 -4.89
CA GLY A 108 7.63 -8.12 -5.26
C GLY A 108 8.35 -8.94 -4.19
N LYS A 109 9.58 -9.36 -4.51
CA LYS A 109 10.37 -10.21 -3.61
C LYS A 109 10.73 -9.51 -2.31
N ALA A 110 11.16 -8.24 -2.36
CA ALA A 110 11.60 -7.54 -1.16
C ALA A 110 10.45 -7.35 -0.16
N LEU A 111 9.25 -7.00 -0.64
CA LEU A 111 8.05 -6.90 0.20
C LEU A 111 7.66 -8.24 0.82
N LYS A 112 7.74 -9.34 0.07
CA LYS A 112 7.44 -10.68 0.61
C LYS A 112 8.46 -11.12 1.64
N ASP A 113 9.74 -10.84 1.40
CA ASP A 113 10.82 -11.26 2.27
C ASP A 113 10.89 -10.42 3.55
N SER A 114 10.49 -9.14 3.52
CA SER A 114 10.39 -8.31 4.73
C SER A 114 9.33 -8.79 5.71
N LEU A 115 8.37 -9.60 5.27
CA LEU A 115 7.29 -10.16 6.10
C LEU A 115 7.61 -11.56 6.62
N LYS A 116 8.67 -12.21 6.11
CA LYS A 116 9.10 -13.50 6.63
C LYS A 116 9.93 -13.23 7.88
N ASN A 117 9.41 -13.60 9.05
CA ASN A 117 10.19 -13.64 10.28
C ASN A 117 11.39 -14.55 10.03
N LYS A 118 12.59 -13.96 9.95
CA LYS A 118 13.84 -14.71 10.08
C LYS A 118 14.04 -14.92 11.58
N GLU A 119 13.70 -16.11 12.06
CA GLU A 119 14.29 -16.65 13.29
C GLU A 119 15.81 -16.82 13.12
#